data_AF-A0A7S4C4E2-F1
#
_entry.id   AF-A0A7S4C4E2-F1
#
_cell.length_a   1.000
_cell.length_b   1.000
_cell.length_c   1.000
_cell.angle_alpha   90.00
_cell.angle_beta   90.00
_cell.angle_gamma   90.00
#
_symmetry.space_group_name_H-M   'P 1'
#
loop_
_entity.id
_entity.type
_entity.pdbx_description
1 polymer ?
#
loop_
_entity_poly.entity_id
_entity_poly.type
_entity_poly.pdbx_seq_one_letter_code
_entity_poly.pdbx_strand_id
1 'polypeptide(L)'
;MTPQMVKTRDGALEITTTNTGYRAGQYASGSVQSWSKFCFQGGIVDAAYTLPGEPGLPGIWPAIWMLGNLGRATYPLSTEGLWPYSYNACTPELSVAAGQLISACDEASPHVGLLSHQGRGVPE
;
A
#
# COMPACT_ATOMS: atom_id res chain seq x y z
N MET A 1 11.54 4.95 -8.10
CA MET A 1 11.78 5.46 -6.74
C MET A 1 13.18 5.09 -6.30
N THR A 2 13.82 5.93 -5.49
CA THR A 2 15.17 5.65 -4.99
C THR A 2 15.42 6.25 -3.60
N PRO A 3 16.18 5.58 -2.71
CA PRO A 3 16.40 6.06 -1.34
C PRO A 3 17.05 7.44 -1.23
N GLN A 4 17.84 7.86 -2.23
CA GLN A 4 18.52 9.16 -2.24
C GLN A 4 17.56 10.36 -2.28
N MET A 5 16.30 10.13 -2.67
CA MET A 5 15.26 11.16 -2.70
C MET A 5 14.48 11.28 -1.39
N VAL A 6 14.86 10.51 -0.38
CA VAL A 6 14.27 10.54 0.96
C VAL A 6 15.34 10.99 1.94
N LYS A 7 15.08 12.09 2.65
CA LYS A 7 16.00 12.65 3.64
C LYS A 7 15.22 13.09 4.87
N THR A 8 15.92 13.24 5.98
CA THR A 8 15.40 13.96 7.15
C THR A 8 16.09 15.30 7.23
N ARG A 9 15.31 16.36 7.44
CA ARG A 9 15.81 17.75 7.56
C ARG A 9 14.94 18.52 8.52
N ASP A 10 15.54 19.29 9.42
CA ASP A 10 14.84 20.20 10.34
C ASP A 10 13.71 19.51 11.15
N GLY A 11 13.89 18.23 11.51
CA GLY A 11 12.92 17.44 12.26
C GLY A 11 11.79 16.82 11.41
N ALA A 12 11.78 16.99 10.09
CA ALA A 12 10.79 16.43 9.18
C ALA A 12 11.40 15.40 8.22
N LEU A 13 10.55 14.50 7.73
CA LEU A 13 10.85 13.66 6.57
C LEU A 13 10.58 14.46 5.29
N GLU A 14 11.58 14.58 4.43
CA GLU A 14 11.51 15.27 3.14
C GLU A 14 11.60 14.23 2.01
N ILE A 15 10.57 14.17 1.18
CA ILE A 15 10.57 13.39 -0.07
C ILE A 15 10.64 14.38 -1.23
N THR A 16 11.73 14.32 -1.99
CA THR A 16 11.96 15.23 -3.10
C THR A 16 11.65 14.53 -4.44
N THR A 17 11.04 15.24 -5.37
CA THR A 17 10.86 14.78 -6.76
C THR A 17 11.68 15.67 -7.69
N THR A 18 12.46 15.08 -8.59
CA THR A 18 13.33 15.79 -9.55
C THR A 18 13.24 15.19 -10.94
N ASN A 19 13.60 15.97 -11.96
CA ASN A 19 13.72 15.55 -13.36
C ASN A 19 15.15 15.13 -13.73
N THR A 20 16.01 14.85 -12.75
CA THR A 20 17.41 14.45 -12.97
C THR A 20 17.57 13.01 -13.44
N GLY A 21 16.45 12.29 -13.62
CA GLY A 21 16.42 10.89 -13.99
C GLY A 21 16.84 9.93 -12.86
N TYR A 22 16.32 8.70 -12.93
CA TYR A 22 16.81 7.57 -12.14
C TYR A 22 16.56 6.27 -12.90
N ARG A 23 17.64 5.50 -13.15
CA ARG A 23 17.63 4.33 -14.05
C ARG A 23 17.03 4.72 -15.41
N ALA A 24 16.05 3.95 -15.92
CA ALA A 24 15.36 4.23 -17.17
C ALA A 24 14.24 5.30 -17.05
N GLY A 25 13.98 5.84 -15.85
CA GLY A 25 12.95 6.86 -15.64
C GLY A 25 13.50 8.28 -15.78
N GLN A 26 12.70 9.18 -16.36
CA GLN A 26 13.03 10.62 -16.49
C GLN A 26 12.93 11.39 -15.17
N TYR A 27 12.15 10.88 -14.22
CA TYR A 27 11.96 11.50 -12.92
C TYR A 27 12.45 10.58 -11.80
N ALA A 28 13.02 11.19 -10.77
CA ALA A 28 13.41 10.53 -9.53
C ALA A 28 12.50 11.01 -8.40
N SER A 29 12.07 10.09 -7.54
CA SER A 29 11.29 10.39 -6.33
C SER A 29 11.54 9.32 -5.27
N GLY A 30 11.01 9.53 -4.06
CA GLY A 30 11.16 8.66 -2.90
C GLY A 30 9.84 8.07 -2.42
N SER A 31 9.93 6.97 -1.69
CA SER A 31 8.82 6.39 -0.93
C SER A 31 9.37 5.72 0.31
N VAL A 32 8.62 5.79 1.40
CA VAL A 32 8.92 5.16 2.68
C VAL A 32 7.70 4.33 3.06
N GLN A 33 7.93 3.09 3.49
CA GLN A 33 6.87 2.20 3.94
C GLN A 33 7.32 1.42 5.16
N SER A 34 6.36 1.05 6.01
CA SER A 34 6.58 0.25 7.22
C SER A 34 6.28 -1.25 7.05
N TRP A 35 6.08 -1.71 5.81
CA TRP A 35 5.70 -3.10 5.50
C TRP A 35 6.63 -4.12 6.19
N SER A 36 6.04 -5.06 6.94
CA SER A 36 6.76 -6.07 7.74
C SER A 36 7.78 -5.49 8.75
N LYS A 37 7.61 -4.24 9.18
CA LYS A 37 8.43 -3.58 10.21
C LYS A 37 7.55 -3.01 11.32
N PHE A 38 6.54 -2.24 10.95
CA PHE A 38 5.57 -1.67 11.88
C PHE A 38 4.20 -1.73 11.23
N CYS A 39 3.29 -2.42 11.93
CA CYS A 39 1.90 -2.61 11.54
C CYS A 39 1.02 -2.33 12.76
N PHE A 40 -0.19 -1.87 12.52
CA PHE A 40 -1.19 -1.60 13.54
C PHE A 40 -2.55 -2.11 13.07
N GLN A 41 -3.44 -2.36 14.01
CA GLN A 41 -4.81 -2.76 13.76
C GLN A 41 -5.74 -1.84 14.54
N GLY A 42 -6.55 -1.07 13.82
CA GLY A 42 -7.37 -0.01 14.41
C GLY A 42 -6.54 1.18 14.92
N GLY A 43 -7.18 2.07 15.67
CA GLY A 43 -6.57 3.30 16.18
C GLY A 43 -6.70 4.49 15.24
N ILE A 44 -5.98 5.57 15.57
CA ILE A 44 -5.95 6.83 14.82
C ILE A 44 -4.53 7.01 14.27
N VAL A 45 -4.44 7.37 12.99
CA VAL A 45 -3.18 7.70 12.32
C VAL A 45 -3.27 9.16 11.87
N ASP A 46 -2.51 10.01 12.55
CA ASP A 46 -2.38 11.42 12.19
C ASP A 46 -1.00 11.68 11.59
N ALA A 47 -0.96 12.47 10.52
CA ALA A 47 0.27 12.91 9.87
C ALA A 47 0.22 14.42 9.63
N ALA A 48 1.24 15.14 10.10
CA ALA A 48 1.46 16.53 9.73
C ALA A 48 2.34 16.57 8.48
N TYR A 49 1.90 17.29 7.44
CA TYR A 49 2.60 17.33 6.16
C TYR A 49 2.45 18.69 5.48
N THR A 50 3.43 19.00 4.63
CA THR A 50 3.36 20.10 3.67
C THR A 50 3.48 19.49 2.28
N LEU A 51 2.50 19.74 1.41
CA LEU A 51 2.53 19.21 0.05
C LEU A 51 3.50 20.03 -0.82
N PRO A 52 4.24 19.39 -1.73
CA PRO A 52 5.07 20.10 -2.69
C PRO A 52 4.22 20.83 -3.73
N GLY A 53 4.80 21.88 -4.33
CA GLY A 53 4.22 22.57 -5.49
C GLY A 53 3.04 23.50 -5.16
N GLU A 54 2.56 24.18 -6.19
CA GLU A 54 1.37 25.04 -6.10
C GLU A 54 0.10 24.20 -6.31
N PRO A 55 -0.98 24.46 -5.53
CA PRO A 55 -2.25 23.80 -5.73
C PRO A 55 -2.80 23.99 -7.16
N GLY A 56 -3.34 22.92 -7.74
CA GLY A 56 -3.99 22.96 -9.06
C GLY A 56 -3.06 22.80 -10.26
N LEU A 57 -1.74 22.77 -10.07
CA LEU A 57 -0.80 22.43 -11.13
C LEU A 57 -0.65 20.90 -11.28
N PRO A 58 -0.71 20.35 -12.50
CA PRO A 58 -0.53 18.92 -12.72
C PRO A 58 0.94 18.50 -12.61
N GLY A 59 1.17 17.22 -12.34
CA GLY A 59 2.48 16.56 -12.51
C GLY A 59 3.03 15.88 -11.26
N ILE A 60 2.66 16.34 -10.07
CA ILE A 60 3.05 15.71 -8.79
C ILE A 60 1.84 15.03 -8.16
N TRP A 61 2.05 13.82 -7.65
CA TRP A 61 1.03 13.04 -6.93
C TRP A 61 1.59 12.60 -5.58
N PRO A 62 1.59 13.50 -4.57
CA PRO A 62 1.95 13.11 -3.21
C PRO A 62 0.83 12.26 -2.60
N ALA A 63 1.20 11.21 -1.87
CA ALA A 63 0.24 10.32 -1.22
C ALA A 63 0.77 9.87 0.15
N ILE A 64 -0.12 9.91 1.14
CA ILE A 64 0.03 9.27 2.44
C ILE A 64 -1.16 8.34 2.57
N TRP A 65 -0.89 7.03 2.62
CA TRP A 65 -1.92 6.00 2.56
C TRP A 65 -1.46 4.76 3.32
N MET A 66 -2.36 3.80 3.49
CA MET A 66 -2.15 2.60 4.27
C MET A 66 -2.50 1.39 3.42
N LEU A 67 -1.78 0.29 3.64
CA LEU A 67 -1.98 -0.97 2.94
C LEU A 67 -1.96 -2.13 3.94
N GLY A 68 -2.82 -3.12 3.71
CA GLY A 68 -2.80 -4.37 4.48
C GLY A 68 -1.46 -5.09 4.36
N ASN A 69 -0.95 -5.63 5.47
CA ASN A 69 0.41 -6.18 5.55
C ASN A 69 0.67 -7.44 4.70
N LEU A 70 -0.37 -8.00 4.06
CA LEU A 70 -0.24 -9.14 3.14
C LEU A 70 0.45 -8.79 1.83
N GLY A 71 0.48 -7.51 1.45
CA GLY A 71 1.12 -7.04 0.22
C GLY A 71 2.05 -5.87 0.46
N ARG A 72 2.96 -5.66 -0.49
CA ARG A 72 3.95 -4.58 -0.47
C ARG A 72 3.68 -3.64 -1.63
N ALA A 73 3.46 -2.36 -1.31
CA ALA A 73 3.38 -1.29 -2.29
C ALA A 73 4.62 -1.31 -3.21
N THR A 74 4.43 -1.06 -4.50
CA THR A 74 5.47 -1.09 -5.56
C THR A 74 6.10 -2.46 -5.83
N TYR A 75 5.56 -3.55 -5.26
CA TYR A 75 5.97 -4.92 -5.57
C TYR A 75 4.75 -5.76 -6.00
N PRO A 76 4.35 -5.68 -7.28
CA PRO A 76 3.06 -6.18 -7.76
C PRO A 76 2.80 -7.67 -7.52
N LEU A 77 3.85 -8.50 -7.56
CA LEU A 77 3.74 -9.94 -7.29
C LEU A 77 3.28 -10.25 -5.86
N SER A 78 3.44 -9.32 -4.91
CA SER A 78 2.92 -9.48 -3.55
C SER A 78 1.47 -9.04 -3.37
N THR A 79 0.89 -8.38 -4.36
CA THR A 79 -0.51 -7.91 -4.32
C THR A 79 -1.40 -8.72 -5.26
N GLU A 80 -0.81 -9.51 -6.16
CA GLU A 80 -1.49 -10.39 -7.10
C GLU A 80 -2.35 -11.43 -6.36
N GLY A 81 -3.60 -11.59 -6.81
CA GLY A 81 -4.55 -12.53 -6.20
C GLY A 81 -5.03 -12.15 -4.78
N LEU A 82 -4.72 -10.96 -4.27
CA LEU A 82 -5.20 -10.49 -2.95
C LEU A 82 -6.43 -9.57 -3.05
N TRP A 83 -6.66 -8.96 -4.22
CA TRP A 83 -7.85 -8.20 -4.56
C TRP A 83 -8.96 -9.14 -5.08
N PRO A 84 -10.29 -8.87 -4.95
CA PRO A 84 -10.96 -7.64 -4.47
C PRO A 84 -11.50 -7.65 -3.03
N TYR A 85 -11.63 -8.82 -2.40
CA TYR A 85 -12.53 -8.91 -1.25
C TYR A 85 -11.83 -8.61 0.08
N SER A 86 -12.00 -7.37 0.56
CA SER A 86 -11.68 -6.98 1.94
C SER A 86 -12.84 -7.24 2.92
N TYR A 87 -13.87 -7.97 2.49
CA TYR A 87 -15.11 -8.13 3.24
C TYR A 87 -15.06 -9.27 4.25
N ASN A 88 -15.79 -9.13 5.35
CA ASN A 88 -16.03 -10.18 6.34
C ASN A 88 -17.26 -11.05 6.00
N ALA A 89 -17.89 -10.83 4.84
CA ALA A 89 -19.14 -11.46 4.44
C ALA A 89 -18.93 -12.36 3.22
N CYS A 90 -19.53 -13.55 3.27
CA CYS A 90 -19.48 -14.54 2.20
C CYS A 90 -20.87 -14.68 1.58
N THR A 91 -21.13 -13.90 0.54
CA THR A 91 -22.34 -14.04 -0.27
C THR A 91 -22.04 -14.85 -1.53
N PRO A 92 -23.03 -15.47 -2.19
CA PRO A 92 -22.82 -16.21 -3.45
C PRO A 92 -22.17 -15.37 -4.58
N GLU A 93 -22.27 -14.05 -4.53
CA GLU A 93 -21.64 -13.12 -5.46
C GLU A 93 -20.17 -12.80 -5.10
N LEU A 94 -19.79 -13.03 -3.83
CA LEU A 94 -18.45 -12.83 -3.28
C LEU A 94 -17.68 -14.15 -3.09
N SER A 95 -18.35 -15.30 -3.30
CA SER A 95 -17.75 -16.62 -3.15
C SER A 95 -16.76 -16.87 -4.27
N VAL A 96 -15.51 -16.53 -3.98
CA VAL A 96 -14.29 -16.97 -4.67
C VAL A 96 -14.31 -16.66 -6.17
N ALA A 97 -14.06 -15.40 -6.51
CA ALA A 97 -13.65 -15.05 -7.86
C ALA A 97 -12.46 -15.94 -8.27
N ALA A 98 -12.57 -16.61 -9.41
CA ALA A 98 -11.51 -17.46 -9.96
C ALA A 98 -10.23 -16.63 -10.17
N GLY A 99 -9.30 -16.69 -9.21
CA GLY A 99 -8.06 -15.92 -9.23
C GLY A 99 -7.68 -15.24 -7.91
N GLN A 100 -8.57 -15.15 -6.92
CA GLN A 100 -8.18 -14.72 -5.59
C GLN A 100 -7.50 -15.87 -4.85
N LEU A 101 -6.23 -15.67 -4.47
CA LEU A 101 -5.45 -16.65 -3.73
C LEU A 101 -5.89 -16.70 -2.27
N ILE A 102 -6.12 -15.55 -1.62
CA ILE A 102 -6.47 -15.50 -0.19
C ILE A 102 -7.89 -14.97 -0.05
N SER A 103 -8.83 -15.84 0.30
CA SER A 103 -10.25 -15.48 0.48
C SER A 103 -10.68 -15.66 1.94
N ALA A 104 -11.50 -14.73 2.45
CA ALA A 104 -12.16 -14.88 3.75
C ALA A 104 -13.22 -16.01 3.74
N CYS A 105 -13.66 -16.43 2.55
CA CYS A 105 -14.70 -17.45 2.34
C CYS A 105 -14.16 -18.85 2.06
N ASP A 106 -12.84 -19.01 1.99
CA ASP A 106 -12.21 -20.33 2.01
C ASP A 106 -12.11 -20.82 3.46
N GLU A 107 -13.19 -21.45 3.92
CA GLU A 107 -13.25 -22.05 5.27
C GLU A 107 -12.38 -23.32 5.39
N ALA A 108 -12.14 -24.02 4.28
CA ALA A 108 -11.43 -25.29 4.28
C ALA A 108 -9.91 -25.10 4.39
N SER A 109 -9.38 -23.99 3.89
CA SER A 109 -7.96 -23.65 3.96
C SER A 109 -7.79 -22.13 3.99
N PRO A 110 -7.92 -21.48 5.16
CA PRO A 110 -7.85 -20.02 5.26
C PRO A 110 -6.46 -19.42 4.92
N HIS A 111 -5.52 -20.22 4.41
CA HIS A 111 -4.08 -19.98 4.33
C HIS A 111 -3.40 -19.89 5.70
N VAL A 112 -2.12 -20.25 5.76
CA VAL A 112 -1.39 -20.48 7.01
C VAL A 112 -1.40 -19.23 7.89
N GLY A 113 -1.90 -19.37 9.13
CA GLY A 113 -1.91 -18.30 10.14
C GLY A 113 -3.08 -17.31 10.04
N LEU A 114 -4.08 -17.60 9.20
CA LEU A 114 -5.24 -16.73 8.97
C LEU A 114 -6.54 -17.36 9.50
N LEU A 115 -7.49 -16.51 9.91
CA LEU A 115 -8.57 -16.86 10.85
C LEU A 115 -9.95 -17.36 10.34
N SER A 116 -10.26 -17.75 9.10
CA SER A 116 -11.68 -17.85 8.61
C SER A 116 -12.59 -16.60 8.81
N HIS A 117 -13.44 -16.26 7.83
CA HIS A 117 -14.42 -15.14 7.84
C HIS A 117 -13.92 -13.73 8.25
N GLN A 118 -12.61 -13.55 8.36
CA GLN A 118 -11.98 -12.27 8.62
C GLN A 118 -11.52 -11.72 7.28
N GLY A 119 -11.88 -10.48 6.97
CA GLY A 119 -11.60 -9.82 5.70
C GLY A 119 -10.11 -9.76 5.42
N ARG A 120 -9.75 -10.12 4.18
CA ARG A 120 -8.36 -10.24 3.72
C ARG A 120 -8.28 -9.65 2.32
N GLY A 121 -8.00 -8.36 2.28
CA GLY A 121 -7.67 -7.70 1.04
C GLY A 121 -6.37 -6.93 1.19
N VAL A 122 -5.78 -6.65 0.05
CA VAL A 122 -4.76 -5.61 -0.09
C VAL A 122 -5.36 -4.56 -1.03
N PRO A 123 -6.43 -3.84 -0.59
CA PRO A 123 -6.98 -2.78 -1.41
C PRO A 123 -5.93 -1.66 -1.48
N GLU A 124 -5.57 -1.28 -2.70
CA GLU A 124 -4.91 0.01 -2.96
C GLU A 124 -5.80 1.17 -2.51
#